data_AF-A0A5C7LB55-F1
#
_entry.id   AF-A0A5C7LB55-F1
#
_cell.length_a   1.000
_cell.length_b   1.000
_cell.length_c   1.000
_cell.angle_alpha   90.00
_cell.angle_beta   90.00
_cell.angle_gamma   90.00
#
_symmetry.space_group_name_H-M   'P 1'
#
loop_
_entity.id
_entity.type
_entity.pdbx_description
1 polymer ?
#
loop_
_entity_poly.entity_id
_entity_poly.type
_entity_poly.pdbx_seq_one_letter_code
_entity_poly.pdbx_strand_id
1 'polypeptide(L)'
;MVDNIKLTLLNNPMARIGYSKEQQAAKRQDVLDAAMHVFETGGGLEAVSFRSVAAHLGCSYSAPYRYFSGKDELIVAMRARAYRWMETVLRESINPADDAPTQLTAVAQAYIQAGLARPTLYALMYFELEGSDLGERSVELKAAKRDALGVCAGVIAAGQARGQLPNQTDALTAAHVFWIGAHGLVSLQVGGQLVMGRTLQQLTPILIHWLGAGLAQSDRLDDDPPQSMSPPRADSKTEKGA
;
A
#
# COMPACT_ATOMS: atom_id res chain seq x y z
N MET A 1 -45.41 -50.01 -45.78
CA MET A 1 -45.04 -51.27 -45.13
C MET A 1 -43.76 -50.99 -44.34
N VAL A 2 -43.91 -50.78 -43.02
CA VAL A 2 -43.00 -51.22 -41.92
C VAL A 2 -41.54 -50.73 -41.96
N ASP A 3 -40.84 -50.23 -40.94
CA ASP A 3 -41.09 -49.66 -39.60
C ASP A 3 -39.71 -49.17 -39.09
N ASN A 4 -39.73 -48.20 -38.16
CA ASN A 4 -38.80 -47.98 -37.05
C ASN A 4 -37.29 -48.26 -37.18
N ILE A 5 -36.47 -47.21 -37.03
CA ILE A 5 -35.58 -47.12 -35.86
C ILE A 5 -35.74 -45.75 -35.19
N LYS A 6 -36.32 -45.80 -33.99
CA LYS A 6 -36.38 -44.75 -32.98
C LYS A 6 -34.99 -44.45 -32.41
N LEU A 7 -34.77 -43.16 -32.15
CA LEU A 7 -34.18 -42.63 -30.92
C LEU A 7 -32.71 -42.99 -30.62
N THR A 8 -31.80 -42.06 -30.89
CA THR A 8 -30.72 -41.77 -29.92
C THR A 8 -30.47 -40.27 -29.89
N LEU A 9 -31.00 -39.68 -28.82
CA LEU A 9 -30.62 -38.38 -28.27
C LEU A 9 -29.10 -38.31 -28.11
N LEU A 10 -28.43 -37.37 -28.78
CA LEU A 10 -27.28 -36.65 -28.21
C LEU A 10 -27.33 -35.21 -28.70
N ASN A 11 -28.36 -34.53 -28.20
CA ASN A 11 -28.25 -33.16 -27.77
C ASN A 11 -26.91 -33.03 -27.03
N ASN A 12 -25.96 -32.27 -27.54
CA ASN A 12 -24.77 -31.89 -26.79
C ASN A 12 -24.90 -30.40 -26.37
N PRO A 13 -25.75 -30.06 -25.39
CA PRO A 13 -25.90 -28.69 -24.90
C PRO A 13 -24.83 -28.35 -23.86
N MET A 14 -23.58 -28.76 -24.08
CA MET A 14 -22.45 -28.49 -23.17
C MET A 14 -21.17 -28.17 -23.95
N ALA A 15 -21.28 -27.35 -25.00
CA ALA A 15 -20.16 -26.44 -25.25
C ALA A 15 -20.03 -25.59 -23.98
N ARG A 16 -19.00 -25.86 -23.16
CA ARG A 16 -18.70 -25.03 -21.98
C ARG A 16 -18.54 -23.60 -22.47
N ILE A 17 -19.60 -22.81 -22.33
CA ILE A 17 -19.55 -21.37 -22.57
C ILE A 17 -18.47 -20.87 -21.61
N GLY A 18 -17.34 -20.46 -22.17
CA GLY A 18 -16.25 -19.88 -21.38
C GLY A 18 -16.79 -18.71 -20.57
N TYR A 19 -16.26 -18.50 -19.37
CA TYR A 19 -16.65 -17.36 -18.55
C TYR A 19 -16.53 -16.06 -19.34
N SER A 20 -17.52 -15.18 -19.20
CA SER A 20 -17.38 -13.80 -19.68
C SER A 20 -16.19 -13.13 -18.97
N LYS A 21 -15.68 -12.04 -19.53
CA LYS A 21 -14.59 -11.26 -18.89
C LYS A 21 -14.97 -10.83 -17.47
N GLU A 22 -16.23 -10.47 -17.24
CA GLU A 22 -16.76 -10.10 -15.92
C GLU A 22 -16.78 -11.28 -14.96
N GLN A 23 -17.25 -12.44 -15.40
CA GLN A 23 -17.24 -13.66 -14.59
C GLN A 23 -15.81 -14.09 -14.25
N GLN A 24 -14.87 -13.94 -15.20
CA GLN A 24 -13.46 -14.23 -14.97
C GLN A 24 -12.84 -13.27 -13.96
N ALA A 25 -13.17 -11.97 -14.04
CA ALA A 25 -12.73 -10.97 -13.07
C ALA A 25 -13.31 -11.23 -11.67
N ALA A 26 -14.60 -11.55 -11.57
CA ALA A 26 -15.25 -11.91 -10.32
C ALA A 26 -14.58 -13.14 -9.68
N LYS A 27 -14.30 -14.18 -10.45
CA LYS A 27 -13.60 -15.37 -9.94
C LYS A 27 -12.15 -15.09 -9.53
N ARG A 28 -11.44 -14.18 -10.21
CA ARG A 28 -10.14 -13.69 -9.75
C ARG A 28 -10.25 -13.01 -8.38
N GLN A 29 -11.30 -12.22 -8.17
CA GLN A 29 -11.56 -11.60 -6.86
C GLN A 29 -11.89 -12.65 -5.79
N ASP A 30 -12.71 -13.67 -6.08
CA ASP A 30 -12.98 -14.76 -5.13
C ASP A 30 -11.67 -15.44 -4.66
N VAL A 31 -10.73 -15.68 -5.58
CA VAL A 31 -9.42 -16.26 -5.26
C VAL A 31 -8.57 -15.32 -4.41
N LEU A 32 -8.60 -14.01 -4.70
CA LEU A 32 -7.91 -13.01 -3.90
C LEU A 32 -8.51 -12.90 -2.49
N ASP A 33 -9.83 -12.89 -2.37
CA ASP A 33 -10.55 -12.83 -1.09
C ASP A 33 -10.23 -14.04 -0.22
N ALA A 34 -10.23 -15.24 -0.81
CA ALA A 34 -9.81 -16.46 -0.15
C ALA A 34 -8.35 -16.41 0.31
N ALA A 35 -7.44 -15.85 -0.51
CA ALA A 35 -6.04 -15.68 -0.14
C ALA A 35 -5.86 -14.68 1.02
N MET A 36 -6.61 -13.57 1.01
CA MET A 36 -6.64 -12.62 2.13
C MET A 36 -7.18 -13.25 3.40
N HIS A 37 -8.24 -14.07 3.31
CA HIS A 37 -8.76 -14.79 4.47
C HIS A 37 -7.72 -15.75 5.05
N VAL A 38 -7.13 -16.59 4.22
CA VAL A 38 -6.07 -17.54 4.63
C VAL A 38 -4.88 -16.80 5.25
N PHE A 39 -4.50 -15.67 4.67
CA PHE A 39 -3.43 -14.82 5.19
C PHE A 39 -3.74 -14.33 6.60
N GLU A 40 -4.95 -13.85 6.85
CA GLU A 40 -5.35 -13.28 8.15
C GLU A 40 -5.58 -14.34 9.22
N THR A 41 -6.26 -15.44 8.89
CA THR A 41 -6.54 -16.51 9.86
C THR A 41 -5.34 -17.43 10.07
N GLY A 42 -4.45 -17.52 9.10
CA GLY A 42 -3.29 -18.41 9.10
C GLY A 42 -1.99 -17.78 9.60
N GLY A 43 -1.99 -16.50 9.98
CA GLY A 43 -0.82 -15.83 10.56
C GLY A 43 0.19 -15.27 9.56
N GLY A 44 -0.18 -15.08 8.29
CA GLY A 44 0.66 -14.38 7.30
C GLY A 44 0.87 -15.14 5.99
N LEU A 45 1.89 -14.72 5.23
CA LEU A 45 2.17 -15.23 3.87
C LEU A 45 2.61 -16.69 3.82
N GLU A 46 3.10 -17.24 4.94
CA GLU A 46 3.49 -18.65 5.03
C GLU A 46 2.29 -19.59 4.89
N ALA A 47 1.12 -19.20 5.44
CA ALA A 47 -0.12 -19.96 5.32
C ALA A 47 -0.73 -19.91 3.91
N VAL A 48 -0.36 -18.91 3.11
CA VAL A 48 -0.92 -18.69 1.78
C VAL A 48 -0.27 -19.63 0.77
N SER A 49 -1.07 -20.52 0.21
CA SER A 49 -0.71 -21.41 -0.89
C SER A 49 -1.94 -21.63 -1.77
N PHE A 50 -1.74 -22.00 -3.03
CA PHE A 50 -2.90 -22.38 -3.87
C PHE A 50 -3.69 -23.57 -3.31
N ARG A 51 -3.06 -24.42 -2.49
CA ARG A 51 -3.76 -25.51 -1.80
C ARG A 51 -4.69 -24.98 -0.72
N SER A 52 -4.21 -24.10 0.16
CA SER A 52 -5.03 -23.51 1.22
C SER A 52 -6.14 -22.62 0.63
N VAL A 53 -5.84 -21.87 -0.43
CA VAL A 53 -6.83 -21.06 -1.16
C VAL A 53 -7.91 -21.93 -1.82
N ALA A 54 -7.52 -22.99 -2.55
CA ALA A 54 -8.48 -23.90 -3.17
C ALA A 54 -9.35 -24.62 -2.13
N ALA A 55 -8.75 -25.03 -1.00
CA ALA A 55 -9.47 -25.64 0.10
C ALA A 55 -10.51 -24.68 0.71
N HIS A 56 -10.15 -23.42 0.93
CA HIS A 56 -11.07 -22.39 1.42
C HIS A 56 -12.25 -22.16 0.46
N LEU A 57 -11.99 -22.17 -0.85
CA LEU A 57 -13.01 -22.00 -1.87
C LEU A 57 -13.84 -23.26 -2.16
N GLY A 58 -13.51 -24.41 -1.57
CA GLY A 58 -14.14 -25.69 -1.88
C GLY A 58 -14.00 -26.12 -3.36
N CYS A 59 -12.93 -25.68 -4.03
CA CYS A 59 -12.69 -25.95 -5.45
C CYS A 59 -11.47 -26.85 -5.67
N SER A 60 -11.28 -27.30 -6.92
CA SER A 60 -10.11 -28.12 -7.28
C SER A 60 -8.81 -27.34 -7.12
N TYR A 61 -7.73 -28.02 -6.72
CA TYR A 61 -6.39 -27.45 -6.55
C TYR A 61 -5.88 -26.64 -7.77
N SER A 62 -6.27 -27.01 -9.00
CA SER A 62 -5.86 -26.33 -10.23
C SER A 62 -6.67 -25.07 -10.58
N ALA A 63 -7.78 -24.78 -9.88
CA ALA A 63 -8.66 -23.67 -10.22
C ALA A 63 -8.01 -22.29 -9.98
N PRO A 64 -7.30 -22.03 -8.87
CA PRO A 64 -6.63 -20.74 -8.64
C PRO A 64 -5.57 -20.39 -9.69
N TYR A 65 -4.86 -21.39 -10.22
CA TYR A 65 -3.84 -21.23 -11.26
C TYR A 65 -4.39 -20.66 -12.58
N ARG A 66 -5.72 -20.65 -12.77
CA ARG A 66 -6.35 -20.01 -13.94
C ARG A 66 -6.36 -18.49 -13.87
N TYR A 67 -6.17 -17.91 -12.69
CA TYR A 67 -6.29 -16.48 -12.44
C TYR A 67 -4.98 -15.83 -11.98
N PHE A 68 -4.07 -16.65 -11.44
CA PHE A 68 -2.73 -16.24 -11.03
C PHE A 68 -1.73 -17.28 -11.51
N SER A 69 -0.72 -16.84 -12.25
CA SER A 69 0.37 -17.65 -12.79
C SER A 69 1.25 -18.27 -11.70
N GLY A 70 1.26 -17.69 -10.49
CA GLY A 70 2.07 -18.14 -9.38
C GLY A 70 1.72 -17.48 -8.05
N LYS A 71 2.36 -17.94 -6.97
CA LYS A 71 2.21 -17.37 -5.63
C LYS A 71 2.64 -15.90 -5.60
N ASP A 72 3.69 -15.54 -6.32
CA ASP A 72 4.22 -14.17 -6.37
C ASP A 72 3.22 -13.19 -7.00
N GLU A 73 2.56 -13.57 -8.09
CA GLU A 73 1.51 -12.75 -8.71
C GLU A 73 0.31 -12.58 -7.76
N LEU A 74 -0.07 -13.64 -7.05
CA LEU A 74 -1.10 -13.57 -6.02
C LEU A 74 -0.69 -12.62 -4.89
N ILE A 75 0.56 -12.71 -4.41
CA ILE A 75 1.10 -11.80 -3.39
C ILE A 75 1.04 -10.34 -3.89
N VAL A 76 1.45 -10.06 -5.13
CA VAL A 76 1.37 -8.70 -5.70
C VAL A 76 -0.07 -8.16 -5.71
N ALA A 77 -1.07 -8.99 -6.03
CA ALA A 77 -2.47 -8.60 -5.96
C ALA A 77 -2.95 -8.41 -4.50
N MET A 78 -2.50 -9.26 -3.57
CA MET A 78 -2.79 -9.10 -2.14
C MET A 78 -2.19 -7.80 -1.58
N ARG A 79 -0.99 -7.40 -2.02
CA ARG A 79 -0.39 -6.10 -1.70
C ARG A 79 -1.28 -4.96 -2.18
N ALA A 80 -1.77 -5.04 -3.42
CA ALA A 80 -2.70 -4.03 -3.94
C ALA A 80 -3.97 -3.94 -3.09
N ARG A 81 -4.50 -5.08 -2.63
CA ARG A 81 -5.63 -5.11 -1.69
C ARG A 81 -5.31 -4.47 -0.35
N ALA A 82 -4.12 -4.68 0.20
CA ALA A 82 -3.68 -4.03 1.44
C ALA A 82 -3.60 -2.50 1.28
N TYR A 83 -3.10 -1.99 0.15
CA TYR A 83 -3.14 -0.55 -0.14
C TYR A 83 -4.56 -0.01 -0.28
N ARG A 84 -5.48 -0.76 -0.91
CA ARG A 84 -6.90 -0.36 -1.01
C ARG A 84 -7.61 -0.32 0.35
N TRP A 85 -7.26 -1.23 1.24
CA TRP A 85 -7.72 -1.18 2.63
C TRP A 85 -7.25 0.10 3.32
N MET A 86 -5.96 0.42 3.21
CA MET A 86 -5.42 1.66 3.78
C MET A 86 -6.08 2.89 3.16
N GLU A 87 -6.22 2.95 1.83
CA GLU A 87 -6.94 4.04 1.15
C GLU A 87 -8.34 4.26 1.75
N THR A 88 -9.10 3.18 1.93
CA THR A 88 -10.47 3.25 2.50
C THR A 88 -10.45 3.86 3.89
N VAL A 89 -9.56 3.37 4.76
CA VAL A 89 -9.36 3.91 6.12
C VAL A 89 -9.06 5.42 6.10
N LEU A 90 -8.15 5.86 5.21
CA LEU A 90 -7.77 7.27 5.14
C LEU A 90 -8.90 8.15 4.58
N ARG A 91 -9.72 7.63 3.65
CA ARG A 91 -10.87 8.38 3.13
C ARG A 91 -11.95 8.53 4.18
N GLU A 92 -12.23 7.47 4.93
CA GLU A 92 -13.25 7.46 5.98
C GLU A 92 -12.90 8.35 7.18
N SER A 93 -11.62 8.64 7.40
CA SER A 93 -11.20 9.55 8.47
C SER A 93 -11.37 11.03 8.13
N ILE A 94 -11.63 11.37 6.87
CA ILE A 94 -11.79 12.77 6.43
C ILE A 94 -13.24 13.20 6.61
N ASN A 95 -13.45 14.22 7.45
CA ASN A 95 -14.70 14.97 7.49
C ASN A 95 -14.60 16.20 6.56
N PRO A 96 -15.40 16.28 5.49
CA PRO A 96 -15.35 17.40 4.54
C PRO A 96 -15.67 18.78 5.13
N ALA A 97 -16.31 18.84 6.31
CA ALA A 97 -16.63 20.09 6.99
C ALA A 97 -15.43 20.71 7.74
N ASP A 98 -14.38 19.93 7.99
CA ASP A 98 -13.20 20.38 8.72
C ASP A 98 -12.22 21.15 7.81
N ASP A 99 -11.35 21.95 8.42
CA ASP A 99 -10.23 22.58 7.71
C ASP A 99 -9.14 21.56 7.34
N ALA A 100 -8.28 21.91 6.37
CA ALA A 100 -7.24 21.02 5.90
C ALA A 100 -6.26 20.55 7.02
N PRO A 101 -5.83 21.40 7.97
CA PRO A 101 -5.02 20.94 9.11
C PRO A 101 -5.70 19.86 9.97
N THR A 102 -6.99 20.03 10.28
CA THR A 102 -7.77 19.04 11.02
C THR A 102 -7.91 17.74 10.22
N GLN A 103 -8.20 17.83 8.92
CA GLN A 103 -8.27 16.66 8.04
C GLN A 103 -6.94 15.89 7.98
N LEU A 104 -5.81 16.58 7.88
CA LEU A 104 -4.49 15.93 7.90
C LEU A 104 -4.20 15.23 9.22
N THR A 105 -4.59 15.86 10.33
CA THR A 105 -4.49 15.23 11.66
C THR A 105 -5.29 13.93 11.72
N ALA A 106 -6.52 13.92 11.21
CA ALA A 106 -7.36 12.73 11.16
C ALA A 106 -6.78 11.65 10.24
N VAL A 107 -6.21 12.02 9.09
CA VAL A 107 -5.50 11.10 8.18
C VAL A 107 -4.28 10.45 8.87
N ALA A 108 -3.42 11.23 9.54
CA ALA A 108 -2.28 10.69 10.27
C ALA A 108 -2.71 9.71 11.37
N GLN A 109 -3.71 10.09 12.16
CA GLN A 109 -4.23 9.24 13.23
C GLN A 109 -4.80 7.93 12.67
N ALA A 110 -5.61 8.00 11.62
CA ALA A 110 -6.19 6.83 10.99
C ALA A 110 -5.13 5.89 10.42
N TYR A 111 -4.10 6.42 9.75
CA TYR A 111 -2.96 5.64 9.26
C TYR A 111 -2.28 4.87 10.40
N ILE A 112 -1.94 5.58 11.48
CA ILE A 112 -1.23 5.00 12.63
C ILE A 112 -2.10 3.94 13.30
N GLN A 113 -3.36 4.25 13.61
CA GLN A 113 -4.25 3.30 14.29
C GLN A 113 -4.52 2.05 13.45
N ALA A 114 -4.71 2.20 12.14
CA ALA A 114 -4.93 1.07 11.26
C ALA A 114 -3.71 0.15 11.15
N GLY A 115 -2.52 0.74 11.02
CA GLY A 115 -1.26 -0.02 10.98
C GLY A 115 -1.03 -0.84 12.26
N LEU A 116 -1.38 -0.27 13.41
CA LEU A 116 -1.23 -0.93 14.72
C LEU A 116 -2.32 -1.97 15.00
N ALA A 117 -3.54 -1.74 14.54
CA ALA A 117 -4.64 -2.68 14.70
C ALA A 117 -4.45 -3.94 13.85
N ARG A 118 -3.79 -3.83 12.69
CA ARG A 118 -3.58 -4.95 11.75
C ARG A 118 -2.12 -4.99 11.25
N PRO A 119 -1.14 -5.28 12.13
CA PRO A 119 0.29 -5.16 11.81
C PRO A 119 0.73 -6.11 10.69
N THR A 120 0.16 -7.31 10.59
CA THR A 120 0.48 -8.27 9.52
C THR A 120 -0.01 -7.75 8.16
N LEU A 121 -1.23 -7.20 8.08
CA LEU A 121 -1.76 -6.61 6.85
C LEU A 121 -1.00 -5.34 6.45
N TYR A 122 -0.61 -4.53 7.45
CA TYR A 122 0.26 -3.39 7.24
C TYR A 122 1.61 -3.79 6.64
N ALA A 123 2.27 -4.81 7.23
CA ALA A 123 3.54 -5.32 6.74
C ALA A 123 3.42 -5.84 5.30
N LEU A 124 2.30 -6.45 4.93
CA LEU A 124 2.04 -6.92 3.57
C LEU A 124 2.15 -5.80 2.52
N MET A 125 1.72 -4.57 2.81
CA MET A 125 1.83 -3.44 1.86
C MET A 125 3.29 -3.28 1.35
N TYR A 126 4.23 -3.44 2.27
CA TYR A 126 5.66 -3.20 2.06
C TYR A 126 6.46 -4.46 1.75
N PHE A 127 5.82 -5.64 1.74
CA PHE A 127 6.48 -6.90 1.43
C PHE A 127 7.17 -6.84 0.06
N GLU A 128 8.43 -7.25 0.02
CA GLU A 128 9.26 -7.27 -1.17
C GLU A 128 9.47 -8.72 -1.62
N LEU A 129 9.37 -8.96 -2.92
CA LEU A 129 9.64 -10.25 -3.52
C LEU A 129 11.08 -10.24 -4.02
N GLU A 130 11.95 -10.96 -3.32
CA GLU A 130 13.38 -11.04 -3.68
C GLU A 130 13.55 -11.57 -5.12
N GLY A 131 14.34 -10.86 -5.93
CA GLY A 131 14.64 -11.25 -7.31
C GLY A 131 13.48 -11.15 -8.30
N SER A 132 12.40 -10.43 -7.97
CA SER A 132 11.20 -10.34 -8.82
C SER A 132 10.80 -8.89 -9.13
N ASP A 133 10.63 -8.59 -10.43
CA ASP A 133 10.13 -7.30 -10.92
C ASP A 133 8.58 -7.21 -10.95
N LEU A 134 7.88 -8.28 -10.55
CA LEU A 134 6.41 -8.38 -10.69
C LEU A 134 5.68 -7.23 -10.00
N GLY A 135 6.14 -6.84 -8.81
CA GLY A 135 5.59 -5.70 -8.08
C GLY A 135 5.78 -4.37 -8.82
N GLU A 136 6.92 -4.19 -9.47
CA GLU A 136 7.24 -2.99 -10.26
C GLU A 136 6.47 -2.94 -11.58
N ARG A 137 6.14 -4.08 -12.18
CA ARG A 137 5.37 -4.11 -13.43
C ARG A 137 3.85 -4.07 -13.22
N SER A 138 3.38 -4.38 -12.02
CA SER A 138 1.94 -4.46 -11.73
C SER A 138 1.25 -3.10 -11.78
N VAL A 139 0.38 -2.93 -12.77
CA VAL A 139 -0.49 -1.74 -12.92
C VAL A 139 -1.47 -1.62 -11.75
N GLU A 140 -2.02 -2.74 -11.30
CA GLU A 140 -2.97 -2.80 -10.17
C GLU A 140 -2.31 -2.30 -8.87
N LEU A 141 -1.10 -2.79 -8.57
CA LEU A 141 -0.36 -2.37 -7.38
C LEU A 141 0.08 -0.90 -7.47
N LYS A 142 0.54 -0.44 -8.64
CA LYS A 142 0.88 0.97 -8.87
C LYS A 142 -0.32 1.88 -8.64
N ALA A 143 -1.48 1.53 -9.19
CA ALA A 143 -2.70 2.28 -9.01
C ALA A 143 -3.11 2.33 -7.53
N ALA A 144 -3.09 1.19 -6.83
CA ALA A 144 -3.43 1.15 -5.40
C ALA A 144 -2.48 2.00 -4.53
N LYS A 145 -1.16 1.95 -4.80
CA LYS A 145 -0.16 2.80 -4.12
C LYS A 145 -0.45 4.29 -4.34
N ARG A 146 -0.66 4.68 -5.60
CA ARG A 146 -0.97 6.06 -5.97
C ARG A 146 -2.26 6.53 -5.31
N ASP A 147 -3.31 5.73 -5.35
CA ASP A 147 -4.63 6.12 -4.85
C ASP A 147 -4.64 6.27 -3.32
N ALA A 148 -3.91 5.40 -2.60
CA ALA A 148 -3.73 5.51 -1.15
C ALA A 148 -2.97 6.79 -0.75
N LEU A 149 -1.85 7.11 -1.42
CA LEU A 149 -1.12 8.37 -1.21
C LEU A 149 -1.97 9.58 -1.62
N GLY A 150 -2.75 9.43 -2.69
CA GLY A 150 -3.60 10.45 -3.28
C GLY A 150 -4.67 10.99 -2.32
N VAL A 151 -5.06 10.22 -1.29
CA VAL A 151 -5.95 10.72 -0.23
C VAL A 151 -5.31 11.89 0.51
N CYS A 152 -4.07 11.73 0.99
CA CYS A 152 -3.33 12.77 1.68
C CYS A 152 -2.99 13.93 0.73
N ALA A 153 -2.48 13.63 -0.47
CA ALA A 153 -2.17 14.65 -1.46
C ALA A 153 -3.40 15.50 -1.84
N GLY A 154 -4.59 14.90 -1.89
CA GLY A 154 -5.84 15.61 -2.16
C GLY A 154 -6.22 16.60 -1.06
N VAL A 155 -6.06 16.21 0.22
CA VAL A 155 -6.28 17.13 1.36
C VAL A 155 -5.30 18.29 1.32
N ILE A 156 -4.01 18.01 1.06
CA ILE A 156 -2.98 19.04 0.97
C ILE A 156 -3.28 20.01 -0.18
N ALA A 157 -3.53 19.50 -1.38
CA ALA A 157 -3.82 20.33 -2.56
C ALA A 157 -5.06 21.21 -2.34
N ALA A 158 -6.12 20.66 -1.73
CA ALA A 158 -7.32 21.42 -1.43
C ALA A 158 -7.08 22.49 -0.35
N GLY A 159 -6.26 22.19 0.67
CA GLY A 159 -5.85 23.16 1.68
C GLY A 159 -5.01 24.30 1.09
N GLN A 160 -4.07 23.97 0.20
CA GLN A 160 -3.25 24.94 -0.54
C GLN A 160 -4.10 25.87 -1.40
N ALA A 161 -5.04 25.31 -2.17
CA ALA A 161 -5.95 26.08 -3.00
C ALA A 161 -6.85 27.04 -2.20
N ARG A 162 -7.16 26.70 -0.94
CA ARG A 162 -7.95 27.53 -0.01
C ARG A 162 -7.12 28.47 0.87
N GLY A 163 -5.79 28.46 0.75
CA GLY A 163 -4.89 29.21 1.64
C GLY A 163 -4.89 28.72 3.10
N GLN A 164 -5.35 27.49 3.34
CA GLN A 164 -5.34 26.83 4.66
C GLN A 164 -4.00 26.15 4.95
N LEU A 165 -3.23 25.86 3.91
CA LEU A 165 -1.90 25.26 3.97
C LEU A 165 -0.95 26.03 3.04
N PRO A 166 0.36 26.08 3.33
CA PRO A 166 1.30 26.72 2.43
C PRO A 166 1.51 25.93 1.14
N ASN A 167 1.79 26.65 0.06
CA ASN A 167 1.78 26.15 -1.32
C ASN A 167 3.14 26.21 -2.03
N GLN A 168 4.23 26.45 -1.28
CA GLN A 168 5.60 26.48 -1.78
C GLN A 168 6.04 25.08 -2.21
N THR A 169 5.76 24.06 -1.39
CA THR A 169 5.95 22.65 -1.73
C THR A 169 4.72 22.12 -2.46
N ASP A 170 4.90 21.46 -3.60
CA ASP A 170 3.77 20.83 -4.29
C ASP A 170 3.11 19.75 -3.40
N ALA A 171 1.80 19.58 -3.56
CA ALA A 171 1.01 18.69 -2.71
C ALA A 171 1.49 17.24 -2.70
N LEU A 172 2.08 16.75 -3.80
CA LEU A 172 2.55 15.37 -3.90
C LEU A 172 3.84 15.19 -3.11
N THR A 173 4.79 16.11 -3.24
CA THR A 173 6.03 16.12 -2.42
C THR A 173 5.69 16.25 -0.94
N ALA A 174 4.80 17.17 -0.58
CA ALA A 174 4.31 17.34 0.78
C ALA A 174 3.66 16.06 1.34
N ALA A 175 2.85 15.36 0.53
CA ALA A 175 2.23 14.10 0.93
C ALA A 175 3.27 12.99 1.18
N HIS A 176 4.35 12.91 0.41
CA HIS A 176 5.42 11.93 0.65
C HIS A 176 6.15 12.20 1.97
N VAL A 177 6.48 13.45 2.28
CA VAL A 177 7.12 13.83 3.55
C VAL A 177 6.21 13.48 4.73
N PHE A 178 4.93 13.81 4.62
CA PHE A 178 3.91 13.44 5.60
C PHE A 178 3.85 11.92 5.80
N TRP A 179 3.81 11.17 4.70
CA TRP A 179 3.76 9.72 4.71
C TRP A 179 5.00 9.09 5.37
N ILE A 180 6.20 9.61 5.10
CA ILE A 180 7.45 9.13 5.71
C ILE A 180 7.38 9.18 7.23
N GLY A 181 6.89 10.30 7.78
CA GLY A 181 6.74 10.47 9.22
C GLY A 181 5.79 9.45 9.84
N ALA A 182 4.57 9.33 9.30
CA ALA A 182 3.57 8.39 9.81
C ALA A 182 4.02 6.93 9.65
N HIS A 183 4.61 6.59 8.51
CA HIS A 183 5.15 5.26 8.22
C HIS A 183 6.26 4.86 9.19
N GLY A 184 7.23 5.75 9.43
CA GLY A 184 8.34 5.51 10.35
C GLY A 184 7.87 5.20 11.76
N LEU A 185 6.83 5.90 12.23
CA LEU A 185 6.30 5.68 13.56
C LEU A 185 5.65 4.28 13.70
N VAL A 186 4.84 3.88 12.72
CA VAL A 186 4.20 2.55 12.71
C VAL A 186 5.24 1.45 12.52
N SER A 187 6.17 1.59 11.59
CA SER A 187 7.17 0.55 11.32
C SER A 187 8.11 0.32 12.51
N LEU A 188 8.53 1.39 13.19
CA LEU A 188 9.34 1.28 14.40
C LEU A 188 8.56 0.61 15.54
N GLN A 189 7.27 0.90 15.72
CA GLN A 189 6.46 0.20 16.72
C GLN A 189 6.29 -1.28 16.37
N VAL A 190 5.89 -1.60 15.14
CA VAL A 190 5.66 -2.98 14.70
C VAL A 190 6.94 -3.80 14.78
N GLY A 191 8.09 -3.20 14.47
CA GLY A 191 9.40 -3.83 14.60
C GLY A 191 9.96 -3.86 16.02
N GLY A 192 9.27 -3.30 17.02
CA GLY A 192 9.77 -3.21 18.40
C GLY A 192 11.05 -2.37 18.55
N GLN A 193 11.26 -1.40 17.65
CA GLN A 193 12.49 -0.60 17.54
C GLN A 193 12.42 0.73 18.32
N LEU A 194 11.32 1.02 19.02
CA LEU A 194 11.28 2.14 19.95
C LEU A 194 12.10 1.82 21.20
N VAL A 195 13.12 2.64 21.45
CA VAL A 195 14.08 2.47 22.55
C VAL A 195 13.97 3.61 23.57
N MET A 196 14.70 3.51 24.68
CA MET A 196 14.83 4.57 25.70
C MET A 196 13.49 5.05 26.29
N GLY A 197 12.53 4.13 26.44
CA GLY A 197 11.24 4.40 27.07
C GLY A 197 10.29 5.28 26.25
N ARG A 198 10.54 5.46 24.94
CA ARG A 198 9.63 6.19 24.06
C ARG A 198 8.47 5.34 23.61
N THR A 199 7.27 5.90 23.67
CA THR A 199 6.03 5.22 23.28
C THR A 199 5.33 5.99 22.16
N LEU A 200 4.49 5.29 21.41
CA LEU A 200 3.60 5.92 20.43
C LEU A 200 2.72 7.01 21.02
N GLN A 201 2.27 6.85 22.26
CA GLN A 201 1.44 7.83 22.94
C GLN A 201 2.16 9.17 23.09
N GLN A 202 3.49 9.14 23.31
CA GLN A 202 4.32 10.35 23.39
C GLN A 202 4.65 10.91 22.01
N LEU A 203 4.98 10.04 21.05
CA LEU A 203 5.53 10.45 19.75
C LEU A 203 4.46 10.88 18.74
N THR A 204 3.26 10.28 18.78
CA THR A 204 2.20 10.56 17.79
C THR A 204 1.77 12.03 17.79
N PRO A 205 1.46 12.67 18.94
CA PRO A 205 1.04 14.08 18.95
C PRO A 205 2.14 15.03 18.47
N ILE A 206 3.41 14.72 18.81
CA ILE A 206 4.58 15.51 18.40
C ILE A 206 4.77 15.40 16.88
N LEU A 207 4.71 14.19 16.34
CA LEU A 207 4.83 13.96 14.91
C LEU A 207 3.73 14.70 14.14
N ILE A 208 2.47 14.57 14.55
CA ILE A 208 1.35 15.27 13.91
C ILE A 208 1.59 16.79 13.94
N HIS A 209 2.02 17.33 15.08
CA HIS A 209 2.35 18.74 15.20
C HIS A 209 3.49 19.17 14.27
N TRP A 210 4.59 18.41 14.20
CA TRP A 210 5.72 18.71 13.32
C TRP A 210 5.39 18.54 11.84
N LEU A 211 4.55 17.58 11.48
CA LEU A 211 4.06 17.45 10.11
C LEU A 211 3.23 18.69 9.72
N GLY A 212 2.36 19.19 10.60
CA GLY A 212 1.63 20.43 10.38
C GLY A 212 2.54 21.67 10.33
N ALA A 213 3.49 21.79 11.26
CA ALA A 213 4.41 22.91 11.34
C ALA A 213 5.48 22.92 10.23
N GLY A 214 5.90 21.75 9.74
CA GLY A 214 6.83 21.61 8.62
C GLY A 214 6.20 22.03 7.30
N LEU A 215 4.90 21.73 7.11
CA LEU A 215 4.13 22.31 6.02
C LEU A 215 4.09 23.84 6.14
N ALA A 216 3.95 24.37 7.37
CA ALA A 216 3.95 25.81 7.69
C ALA A 216 5.29 26.54 7.44
N GLN A 217 6.44 25.85 7.53
CA GLN A 217 7.79 26.47 7.59
C GLN A 217 8.67 26.23 6.35
N SER A 218 8.15 25.61 5.28
CA SER A 218 8.88 25.44 4.01
C SER A 218 9.39 26.76 3.39
N ASP A 219 8.89 27.91 3.87
CA ASP A 219 9.35 29.28 3.63
C ASP A 219 10.88 29.56 3.70
N ARG A 220 11.72 28.66 4.25
CA ARG A 220 13.16 28.96 4.48
C ARG A 220 14.17 28.09 3.74
N LEU A 221 13.76 27.00 3.08
CA LEU A 221 14.73 26.07 2.48
C LEU A 221 15.13 26.42 1.05
N ASP A 222 14.30 27.20 0.33
CA ASP A 222 14.59 27.63 -1.05
C ASP A 222 15.47 28.89 -1.13
N ASP A 223 15.73 29.56 -0.01
CA ASP A 223 16.51 30.81 0.05
C ASP A 223 18.02 30.62 0.26
N ASP A 224 18.48 29.39 0.55
CA ASP A 224 19.91 29.13 0.73
C ASP A 224 20.51 28.62 -0.60
N PRO A 225 21.35 29.41 -1.29
CA PRO A 225 22.04 28.91 -2.48
C PRO A 225 22.88 27.68 -2.11
N PRO A 226 22.99 26.67 -2.99
CA PRO A 226 23.76 25.47 -2.71
C PRO A 226 25.17 25.89 -2.29
N GLN A 227 25.52 25.61 -1.03
CA GLN A 227 26.85 25.95 -0.53
C GLN A 227 27.85 25.22 -1.41
N SER A 228 28.62 26.00 -2.19
CA SER A 228 29.76 25.51 -2.96
C SER A 228 30.68 24.78 -1.99
N MET A 229 30.65 23.44 -2.02
CA MET A 229 31.61 22.62 -1.29
C MET A 229 33.00 23.00 -1.79
N SER A 230 33.71 23.80 -0.99
CA SER A 230 35.13 24.04 -1.24
C SER A 230 35.85 22.71 -1.06
N PRO A 231 36.73 22.31 -2.00
CA PRO A 231 37.45 21.06 -1.87
C PRO A 231 38.30 21.07 -0.59
N PRO A 232 38.47 19.90 0.07
CA PRO A 232 39.23 19.80 1.30
C PRO A 232 40.67 20.30 1.07
N ARG A 233 41.15 21.16 1.98
CA ARG A 233 42.53 21.64 1.96
C ARG A 233 43.48 20.44 2.03
N ALA A 234 44.39 20.35 1.08
CA ALA A 234 45.45 19.35 1.11
C ALA A 234 46.37 19.62 2.32
N ASP A 235 46.49 18.64 3.20
CA ASP A 235 47.43 18.66 4.31
C ASP A 235 48.86 18.75 3.77
N SER A 236 49.53 19.86 4.08
CA SER A 236 50.96 20.04 3.86
C SER A 236 51.73 19.05 4.74
N LYS A 237 52.21 17.96 4.16
CA LYS A 237 53.23 17.13 4.79
C LYS A 237 54.50 17.96 4.94
N THR A 238 54.81 18.34 6.19
CA THR A 238 56.14 18.77 6.61
C THR A 238 57.14 17.65 6.36
N GLU A 239 58.10 17.90 5.47
CA GLU A 239 59.39 17.23 5.42
C GLU A 239 60.05 17.31 6.80
N LYS A 240 60.44 16.16 7.35
CA LYS A 240 61.48 16.08 8.39
C LYS A 240 62.70 15.45 7.74
N GLY A 241 63.73 16.26 7.54
CA GLY A 241 65.10 15.77 7.40
C GLY A 241 65.64 15.33 8.75
N ALA A 242 66.21 14.13 8.77
CA ALA A 242 67.36 13.68 9.53
C ALA A 242 67.76 12.31 8.99
#